data_AF-A0A838G289-F1
#
_entry.id   AF-A0A838G289-F1
#
_cell.length_a   1.000
_cell.length_b   1.000
_cell.length_c   1.000
_cell.angle_alpha   90.00
_cell.angle_beta   90.00
_cell.angle_gamma   90.00
#
_symmetry.space_group_name_H-M   'P 1'
#
loop_
_entity.id
_entity.type
_entity.pdbx_description
1 polymer ?
#
loop_
_entity_poly.entity_id
_entity_poly.type
_entity_poly.pdbx_seq_one_letter_code
_entity_poly.pdbx_strand_id
1 'polypeptide(L)'
;MEVFPDAPALATRVAARLLERLAAVQATGRVPCIALTGGSIADELYRELVRLTPTSAVDWSRVDVWWGDERFVPAESSDRNARQATEALL
;
A
#
# COMPACT_ATOMS: atom_id res chain seq x y z
N MET A 1 0.67 20.42 1.76
CA MET A 1 0.74 19.70 3.05
C MET A 1 -0.69 19.54 3.53
N GLU A 2 -1.12 18.31 3.82
CA GLU A 2 -2.46 18.01 4.35
C GLU A 2 -2.33 17.44 5.76
N VAL A 3 -3.27 17.77 6.63
CA VAL A 3 -3.31 17.35 8.03
C VAL A 3 -4.65 16.67 8.28
N PHE A 4 -4.61 15.53 8.96
CA PHE A 4 -5.78 14.72 9.29
C PHE A 4 -5.96 14.65 10.80
N PRO A 5 -7.20 14.51 11.28
CA PRO A 5 -7.49 14.51 12.72
C PRO A 5 -6.92 13.28 13.44
N ASP A 6 -6.75 12.16 12.73
CA ASP A 6 -6.28 10.90 13.28
C ASP A 6 -5.63 10.01 12.21
N ALA A 7 -5.01 8.92 12.65
CA ALA A 7 -4.33 7.94 11.80
C ALA A 7 -5.29 7.22 10.83
N PRO A 8 -6.50 6.76 11.24
CA PRO A 8 -7.46 6.16 10.31
C PRO A 8 -7.91 7.08 9.18
N ALA A 9 -8.16 8.36 9.47
CA ALA A 9 -8.53 9.34 8.47
C ALA A 9 -7.40 9.60 7.47
N LEU A 10 -6.15 9.66 7.96
CA LEU A 10 -4.96 9.73 7.12
C LEU A 10 -4.84 8.49 6.23
N ALA A 11 -4.90 7.29 6.81
CA ALA A 11 -4.76 6.02 6.11
C ALA A 11 -5.82 5.87 5.00
N THR A 12 -7.08 6.16 5.31
CA THR A 12 -8.19 6.12 4.34
C THR A 12 -7.95 7.08 3.18
N ARG A 13 -7.52 8.32 3.48
CA ARG A 13 -7.30 9.32 2.43
C ARG A 13 -6.11 8.95 1.55
N VAL A 14 -5.03 8.45 2.13
CA VAL A 14 -3.84 8.04 1.40
C VAL A 14 -4.14 6.81 0.54
N ALA A 15 -4.89 5.83 1.05
CA ALA A 15 -5.32 4.65 0.29
C ALA A 15 -6.14 5.03 -0.95
N ALA A 16 -7.17 5.86 -0.78
CA ALA A 16 -8.01 6.32 -1.87
C ALA A 16 -7.19 7.04 -2.95
N ARG A 17 -6.30 7.95 -2.55
CA ARG A 17 -5.42 8.66 -3.48
C ARG A 17 -4.41 7.77 -4.20
N LEU A 18 -3.88 6.78 -3.51
CA LEU A 18 -2.98 5.82 -4.13
C LEU A 18 -3.72 5.07 -5.23
N LEU A 19 -4.93 4.55 -4.95
CA LEU A 19 -5.76 3.85 -5.93
C LEU A 19 -6.11 4.73 -7.14
N GLU A 20 -6.51 5.99 -6.91
CA GLU A 20 -6.76 6.97 -7.98
C GLU A 20 -5.52 7.17 -8.85
N ARG A 21 -4.33 7.28 -8.22
CA ARG A 21 -3.08 7.49 -8.94
C ARG A 21 -2.67 6.27 -9.75
N LEU A 22 -2.82 5.07 -9.21
CA LEU A 22 -2.54 3.81 -9.90
C LEU A 22 -3.45 3.66 -11.13
N ALA A 23 -4.76 3.88 -10.96
CA ALA A 23 -5.72 3.82 -12.04
C ALA A 23 -5.40 4.86 -13.14
N ALA A 24 -5.02 6.09 -12.75
CA ALA A 24 -4.63 7.13 -13.70
C ALA A 24 -3.36 6.76 -14.49
N VAL A 25 -2.37 6.09 -13.87
CA VAL A 25 -1.19 5.59 -14.59
C VAL A 25 -1.57 4.46 -15.53
N GLN A 26 -2.38 3.51 -15.09
CA GLN A 26 -2.86 2.41 -15.94
C GLN A 26 -3.68 2.90 -17.14
N ALA A 27 -4.47 3.96 -16.97
CA ALA A 27 -5.21 4.60 -18.06
C ALA A 27 -4.30 5.17 -19.17
N THR A 28 -3.02 5.43 -18.87
CA THR A 28 -2.00 5.82 -19.87
C THR A 28 -1.29 4.61 -20.52
N GLY A 29 -1.74 3.38 -20.25
CA GLY A 29 -1.16 2.14 -20.78
C GLY A 29 0.10 1.65 -20.05
N ARG A 30 0.53 2.34 -18.98
CA ARG A 30 1.74 2.01 -18.21
C ARG A 30 1.44 1.09 -17.03
N VAL A 31 2.46 0.35 -16.59
CA VAL A 31 2.44 -0.44 -15.34
C VAL A 31 3.01 0.45 -14.23
N PRO A 32 2.21 0.84 -13.22
CA PRO A 32 2.72 1.58 -12.07
C PRO A 32 3.60 0.67 -11.19
N CYS A 33 4.68 1.25 -10.67
CA CYS A 33 5.53 0.62 -9.67
C CYS A 33 5.36 1.35 -8.32
N ILE A 34 5.12 0.60 -7.25
CA ILE A 34 5.01 1.15 -5.88
C ILE A 34 6.04 0.49 -4.96
N ALA A 35 6.53 1.26 -3.99
CA ALA A 35 7.38 0.75 -2.92
C ALA A 35 6.62 0.79 -1.59
N LEU A 36 6.48 -0.37 -0.96
CA LEU A 36 5.88 -0.56 0.36
C LEU A 36 6.93 -0.27 1.45
N THR A 37 6.46 0.17 2.61
CA THR A 37 7.30 0.55 3.76
C THR A 37 6.73 -0.08 5.02
N GLY A 38 7.57 -0.32 6.01
CA GLY A 38 7.12 -0.77 7.32
C GLY A 38 6.49 0.35 8.16
N GLY A 39 5.94 -0.05 9.32
CA GLY A 39 5.49 0.87 10.36
C GLY A 39 3.99 0.85 10.62
N SER A 40 3.58 1.38 11.77
CA SER A 40 2.19 1.30 12.24
C SER A 40 1.20 2.02 11.33
N ILE A 41 1.55 3.19 10.79
CA ILE A 41 0.68 3.90 9.84
C ILE A 41 0.61 3.20 8.47
N ALA A 42 1.68 2.52 8.05
CA ALA A 42 1.69 1.73 6.82
C ALA A 42 0.77 0.52 6.94
N ASP A 43 0.71 -0.10 8.11
CA ASP A 43 -0.22 -1.17 8.45
C ASP A 43 -1.69 -0.76 8.26
N GLU A 44 -2.07 0.39 8.82
CA GLU A 44 -3.41 0.96 8.67
C GLU A 44 -3.71 1.28 7.20
N LEU A 45 -2.73 1.85 6.49
CA LEU A 45 -2.86 2.12 5.06
C LEU A 45 -3.13 0.84 4.25
N TYR A 46 -2.44 -0.26 4.54
CA TYR A 46 -2.62 -1.53 3.82
C TYR A 46 -4.00 -2.14 4.03
N ARG A 47 -4.51 -2.10 5.27
CA ARG A 47 -5.90 -2.50 5.55
C ARG A 47 -6.90 -1.66 4.76
N GLU A 48 -6.69 -0.35 4.69
CA GLU A 48 -7.55 0.54 3.93
C GLU A 48 -7.45 0.30 2.41
N LEU A 49 -6.27 -0.02 1.89
CA LEU A 49 -6.10 -0.42 0.49
C LEU A 49 -6.87 -1.70 0.18
N VAL A 50 -6.78 -2.74 1.02
CA VAL A 50 -7.58 -3.96 0.85
C VAL A 50 -9.07 -3.65 0.90
N ARG A 51 -9.50 -2.82 1.85
CA ARG A 51 -10.92 -2.43 2.00
C ARG A 51 -11.47 -1.70 0.77
N LEU A 52 -10.68 -0.81 0.16
CA LEU A 52 -11.10 0.04 -0.96
C LEU A 52 -10.88 -0.61 -2.34
N THR A 53 -9.97 -1.57 -2.44
CA THR A 53 -9.61 -2.25 -3.69
C THR A 53 -10.79 -2.82 -4.48
N PRO A 54 -11.78 -3.51 -3.88
CA PRO A 54 -12.92 -4.07 -4.61
C PRO A 54 -13.75 -3.03 -5.37
N THR A 55 -13.73 -1.77 -4.95
CA THR A 55 -14.43 -0.65 -5.60
C THR A 55 -13.52 0.20 -6.48
N SER A 56 -12.23 -0.13 -6.55
CA SER A 56 -11.24 0.62 -7.33
C SER A 56 -11.19 0.16 -8.78
N ALA A 57 -10.74 1.04 -9.68
CA ALA A 57 -10.50 0.72 -11.08
C ALA A 57 -9.10 0.13 -11.33
N VAL A 58 -8.34 -0.20 -10.28
CA VAL A 58 -6.96 -0.67 -10.39
C VAL A 58 -6.93 -2.15 -10.77
N ASP A 59 -6.22 -2.47 -11.85
CA ASP A 59 -5.88 -3.84 -12.21
C ASP A 59 -4.59 -4.26 -11.48
N TRP A 60 -4.73 -4.93 -10.34
CA TRP A 60 -3.61 -5.38 -9.53
C TRP A 60 -2.71 -6.43 -10.19
N SER A 61 -3.17 -7.09 -11.28
CA SER A 61 -2.29 -7.96 -12.08
C SER A 61 -1.23 -7.18 -12.87
N ARG A 62 -1.38 -5.85 -12.93
CA ARG A 62 -0.50 -4.91 -13.63
C ARG A 62 -0.03 -3.80 -12.71
N VAL A 63 0.42 -4.17 -11.51
CA VAL A 63 1.10 -3.29 -10.56
C VAL A 63 2.38 -3.97 -10.08
N ASP A 64 3.51 -3.31 -10.24
CA ASP A 64 4.78 -3.83 -9.74
C ASP A 64 4.99 -3.36 -8.29
N VAL A 65 5.11 -4.30 -7.36
CA VAL A 65 5.25 -4.02 -5.93
C VAL A 65 6.69 -4.31 -5.49
N TRP A 66 7.30 -3.32 -4.87
CA TRP A 66 8.65 -3.36 -4.31
C TRP A 66 8.61 -3.09 -2.81
N TRP A 67 9.66 -3.45 -2.09
CA TRP A 67 9.86 -3.06 -0.70
C TRP A 67 10.91 -1.95 -0.66
N GLY A 68 10.54 -0.78 -0.12
CA GLY A 68 11.40 0.40 -0.04
C GLY A 68 12.50 0.25 1.01
N ASP A 69 12.21 -0.42 2.12
CA ASP A 69 13.17 -0.87 3.12
C ASP A 69 12.75 -2.25 3.68
N GLU A 70 13.74 -3.04 4.10
CA GLU A 70 13.52 -4.33 4.76
C GLU A 70 14.53 -4.48 5.88
N ARG A 71 14.12 -5.14 6.97
CA ARG A 71 15.02 -5.47 8.06
C ARG A 71 15.81 -6.72 7.71
N PHE A 72 17.12 -6.65 7.92
CA PHE A 72 18.02 -7.80 7.79
C PHE A 72 17.91 -8.74 9.00
N VAL A 73 16.73 -9.36 9.13
CA VAL A 73 16.37 -10.33 10.17
C VAL A 73 15.95 -11.65 9.51
N PRO A 74 15.95 -12.78 10.24
CA PRO A 74 15.50 -14.07 9.70
C PRO A 74 14.12 -14.00 9.07
N ALA A 75 13.89 -14.81 8.02
CA ALA A 75 12.67 -14.78 7.21
C ALA A 75 11.36 -14.86 8.03
N GLU A 76 11.37 -15.60 9.13
CA GLU A 76 10.21 -15.83 10.01
C GLU A 76 9.99 -14.73 11.05
N SER A 77 10.88 -13.74 11.15
CA SER A 77 10.80 -12.69 12.16
C SER A 77 9.56 -11.83 11.99
N SER A 78 8.87 -11.55 13.10
CA SER A 78 7.74 -10.62 13.17
C SER A 78 8.12 -9.19 12.79
N ASP A 79 9.41 -8.86 12.79
CA ASP A 79 9.90 -7.51 12.48
C ASP A 79 10.09 -7.28 10.96
N ARG A 80 9.84 -8.28 10.10
CA ARG A 80 9.98 -8.11 8.64
C ARG A 80 8.84 -7.31 8.05
N ASN A 81 9.20 -6.31 7.25
CA ASN A 81 8.25 -5.52 6.48
C ASN A 81 7.53 -6.40 5.45
N ALA A 82 8.22 -7.41 4.86
CA ALA A 82 7.60 -8.36 3.93
C ALA A 82 6.50 -9.21 4.58
N ARG A 83 6.67 -9.62 5.83
CA ARG A 83 5.66 -10.44 6.53
C ARG A 83 4.41 -9.61 6.80
N GLN A 84 4.59 -8.41 7.34
CA GLN A 84 3.49 -7.48 7.60
C GLN A 84 2.72 -7.13 6.33
N ALA A 85 3.41 -6.82 5.24
CA ALA A 85 2.78 -6.50 3.96
C ALA A 85 2.05 -7.72 3.36
N THR A 86 2.60 -8.93 3.50
CA THR A 86 1.92 -10.15 3.02
C THR A 86 0.64 -10.39 3.82
N GLU A 87 0.70 -10.40 5.15
CA GLU A 87 -0.48 -10.66 6.00
C GLU A 87 -1.59 -9.61 5.83
N ALA A 88 -1.22 -8.36 5.50
CA ALA A 88 -2.17 -7.26 5.38
C ALA A 88 -2.68 -6.99 3.96
N LEU A 89 -1.98 -7.40 2.90
CA LEU A 89 -2.25 -6.93 1.52
C LEU A 89 -2.22 -8.00 0.43
N LEU A 90 -1.42 -9.07 0.54
CA LEU A 90 -1.17 -10.06 -0.53
C LEU A 90 -1.82 -11.42 -0.22
#